data_AF-A0A3C1P194-F1
#
_entry.id   AF-A0A3C1P194-F1
#
_cell.length_a   1.000
_cell.length_b   1.000
_cell.length_c   1.000
_cell.angle_alpha   90.00
_cell.angle_beta   90.00
_cell.angle_gamma   90.00
#
_symmetry.space_group_name_H-M   'P 1'
#
loop_
_entity.id
_entity.type
_entity.pdbx_description
1 polymer ?
#
loop_
_entity_poly.entity_id
_entity_poly.type
_entity_poly.pdbx_seq_one_letter_code
_entity_poly.pdbx_strand_id
1 'polypeptide(L)'
;MADDDIEIGEDIEVDIVLDADGNPIGAVVDDLVVASGPQGSIVDETIDVLDAEGNLLLEDEKVSVYDAEANLVAQEETITLALDSADEA
;
A
#
# COMPACT_ATOMS: atom_id res chain seq x y z
N MET A 1 2.66 -0.13 34.97
CA MET A 1 3.43 0.63 33.98
C MET A 1 2.46 0.88 32.86
N ALA A 2 2.21 2.12 32.46
CA ALA A 2 1.46 2.37 31.23
C ALA A 2 2.38 1.90 30.10
N ASP A 3 1.90 1.02 29.22
CA ASP A 3 2.65 0.64 28.02
C ASP A 3 2.77 1.91 27.17
N ASP A 4 3.94 2.53 27.23
CA ASP A 4 4.39 3.53 26.25
C ASP A 4 4.98 2.84 25.01
N ASP A 5 4.63 1.57 24.81
CA ASP A 5 5.15 0.74 23.74
C ASP A 5 4.41 1.05 22.43
N ILE A 6 5.17 1.01 21.33
CA ILE A 6 4.62 1.13 19.97
C ILE A 6 4.21 -0.28 19.53
N GLU A 7 2.97 -0.43 19.09
CA GLU A 7 2.46 -1.64 18.44
C GLU A 7 2.52 -1.46 16.92
N ILE A 8 3.01 -2.48 16.22
CA ILE A 8 3.05 -2.50 14.75
C ILE A 8 2.18 -3.66 14.28
N GLY A 9 1.18 -3.36 13.47
CA GLY A 9 0.36 -4.32 12.73
C GLY A 9 0.60 -4.20 11.24
N GLU A 10 0.43 -5.30 10.53
CA GLU A 10 0.56 -5.43 9.08
C GLU A 10 -0.57 -6.34 8.59
N ASP A 11 -1.22 -5.97 7.50
CA ASP A 11 -2.20 -6.79 6.78
C ASP A 11 -1.93 -6.70 5.28
N ILE A 12 -1.88 -7.86 4.61
CA ILE A 12 -1.58 -7.93 3.18
C ILE A 12 -2.69 -8.73 2.50
N GLU A 13 -3.34 -8.11 1.52
CA GLU A 13 -4.33 -8.73 0.65
C GLU A 13 -3.78 -8.84 -0.79
N VAL A 14 -4.01 -10.00 -1.43
CA VAL A 14 -3.55 -10.25 -2.81
C VAL A 14 -4.71 -10.77 -3.64
N ASP A 15 -5.08 -9.98 -4.65
CA ASP A 15 -6.11 -10.30 -5.62
C ASP A 15 -5.49 -10.66 -6.97
N ILE A 16 -5.68 -11.90 -7.41
CA ILE A 16 -5.25 -12.36 -8.74
C ILE A 16 -6.31 -12.03 -9.77
N VAL A 17 -5.92 -11.28 -10.81
CA VAL A 17 -6.81 -10.93 -11.92
C VAL A 17 -6.73 -12.03 -12.97
N LEU A 18 -7.87 -12.60 -13.33
CA LEU A 18 -7.98 -13.68 -14.32
C LEU A 18 -8.65 -13.20 -15.61
N ASP A 19 -8.25 -13.77 -16.74
CA ASP A 19 -8.98 -13.64 -18.00
C ASP A 19 -10.25 -14.52 -18.03
N ALA A 20 -10.97 -14.50 -19.16
CA ALA A 20 -12.19 -15.28 -19.34
C ALA A 20 -11.98 -16.80 -19.36
N ASP A 21 -10.75 -17.25 -19.65
CA ASP A 21 -10.36 -18.66 -19.69
C ASP A 21 -9.79 -19.14 -18.33
N GLY A 22 -9.66 -18.23 -17.35
CA GLY A 22 -9.16 -18.49 -16.01
C GLY A 22 -7.64 -18.40 -15.87
N ASN A 23 -6.93 -17.81 -16.85
CA ASN A 23 -5.50 -17.57 -16.77
C ASN A 23 -5.21 -16.25 -16.04
N PRO A 24 -4.18 -16.18 -15.19
CA PRO A 24 -3.78 -14.92 -14.56
C PRO A 24 -3.25 -13.94 -15.60
N ILE A 25 -3.71 -12.69 -15.51
CA ILE A 25 -3.25 -11.57 -16.34
C ILE A 25 -2.60 -10.45 -15.52
N GLY A 26 -2.58 -10.60 -14.20
CA GLY A 26 -1.97 -9.65 -13.28
C GLY A 26 -2.42 -9.90 -11.84
N ALA A 27 -2.00 -9.02 -10.95
CA ALA A 27 -2.42 -9.02 -9.56
C ALA A 27 -2.57 -7.59 -9.03
N VAL A 28 -3.40 -7.44 -8.00
CA VAL A 28 -3.42 -6.26 -7.13
C VAL A 28 -2.98 -6.71 -5.74
N VAL A 29 -2.00 -6.03 -5.17
CA VAL A 29 -1.51 -6.28 -3.81
C VAL A 29 -1.80 -5.03 -2.99
N ASP A 30 -2.48 -5.20 -1.87
CA ASP A 30 -2.80 -4.13 -0.92
C ASP A 30 -2.08 -4.46 0.40
N ASP A 31 -1.13 -3.62 0.78
CA ASP A 31 -0.33 -3.75 2.00
C ASP A 31 -0.62 -2.58 2.94
N LEU A 32 -1.15 -2.89 4.12
CA LEU A 32 -1.50 -1.94 5.16
C LEU A 32 -0.63 -2.17 6.41
N VAL A 33 0.23 -1.20 6.69
CA VAL A 33 1.05 -1.15 7.89
C VAL A 33 0.53 -0.08 8.85
N VAL A 34 0.34 -0.44 10.11
CA VAL A 34 -0.13 0.48 11.15
C VAL A 34 0.82 0.45 12.33
N ALA A 35 1.47 1.58 12.61
CA ALA A 35 2.23 1.80 13.84
C ALA A 35 1.40 2.66 14.81
N SER A 36 1.04 2.13 15.97
CA SER A 36 0.19 2.80 16.96
C SER A 36 0.89 2.95 18.31
N GLY A 37 0.66 4.07 19.00
CA GLY A 37 1.14 4.30 20.35
C GLY A 37 0.33 5.36 21.10
N PRO A 38 0.74 5.75 22.31
CA PRO A 38 -0.03 6.69 23.15
C PRO A 38 -0.22 8.08 22.55
N GLN A 39 0.60 8.46 21.55
CA GLN A 39 0.56 9.78 20.90
C GLN A 39 -0.27 9.78 19.60
N GLY A 40 -0.81 8.64 19.19
CA GLY A 40 -1.52 8.47 17.94
C GLY A 40 -0.96 7.34 17.09
N SER A 41 -1.21 7.37 15.79
CA SER A 41 -0.80 6.31 14.86
C SER A 41 -0.29 6.86 13.53
N ILE A 42 0.52 6.05 12.87
CA ILE A 42 0.91 6.22 11.47
C ILE A 42 0.37 5.01 10.73
N VAL A 43 -0.35 5.27 9.66
CA VAL A 43 -0.89 4.27 8.74
C VAL A 43 -0.19 4.48 7.41
N ASP A 44 0.37 3.41 6.86
CA ASP A 44 1.03 3.37 5.57
C ASP A 44 0.32 2.28 4.74
N GLU A 45 -0.31 2.68 3.64
CA GLU A 45 -1.09 1.81 2.77
C GLU A 45 -0.47 1.88 1.37
N THR A 46 -0.01 0.75 0.84
CA THR A 46 0.57 0.65 -0.50
C THR A 46 -0.23 -0.33 -1.34
N ILE A 47 -0.73 0.15 -2.48
CA ILE A 47 -1.45 -0.67 -3.45
C ILE A 47 -0.64 -0.81 -4.73
N ASP A 48 -0.18 -2.03 -5.00
CA ASP A 48 0.57 -2.39 -6.20
C ASP A 48 -0.34 -3.06 -7.23
N VAL A 49 -0.23 -2.62 -8.48
CA VAL A 49 -0.80 -3.31 -9.64
C VAL A 49 0.34 -3.94 -10.43
N LEU A 50 0.29 -5.26 -10.56
CA LEU A 50 1.30 -6.06 -11.24
C LEU A 50 0.76 -6.62 -12.56
N ASP A 51 1.62 -6.73 -13.57
CA ASP A 51 1.33 -7.50 -14.78
C ASP A 51 1.41 -9.02 -14.55
N ALA A 52 1.12 -9.80 -15.60
CA ALA A 52 1.14 -11.26 -15.54
C ALA A 52 2.52 -11.86 -15.23
N GLU A 53 3.59 -11.11 -15.49
CA GLU A 53 4.97 -11.48 -15.21
C GLU A 53 5.44 -11.03 -13.81
N GLY A 54 4.60 -10.28 -13.09
CA GLY A 54 4.90 -9.74 -11.76
C GLY A 54 5.66 -8.42 -11.79
N ASN A 55 5.73 -7.72 -12.93
CA ASN A 55 6.30 -6.38 -12.98
C ASN A 55 5.28 -5.35 -12.48
N LEU A 56 5.76 -4.37 -11.71
CA LEU A 56 4.95 -3.24 -11.26
C LEU A 56 4.52 -2.38 -12.44
N LEU A 57 3.22 -2.13 -12.53
CA LEU A 57 2.61 -1.21 -13.50
C LEU A 57 2.29 0.13 -12.84
N LEU A 58 1.76 0.08 -11.62
CA LEU A 58 1.34 1.21 -10.82
C LEU A 58 1.50 0.87 -9.34
N GLU A 59 1.92 1.85 -8.56
CA GLU A 59 1.92 1.83 -7.10
C GLU A 59 1.19 3.09 -6.62
N ASP A 60 0.28 2.93 -5.67
CA ASP A 60 -0.38 4.01 -4.96
C ASP A 60 -0.04 3.88 -3.47
N GLU A 61 0.81 4.77 -2.96
CA GLU A 61 1.25 4.80 -1.57
C GLU A 61 0.56 5.96 -0.85
N LYS A 62 -0.08 5.67 0.27
CA LYS A 62 -0.76 6.65 1.11
C LYS A 62 -0.33 6.53 2.55
N VAL A 63 0.28 7.60 3.05
CA VAL A 63 0.72 7.72 4.45
C VAL A 63 -0.20 8.68 5.19
N SER A 64 -0.81 8.22 6.28
CA SER A 64 -1.72 8.99 7.12
C SER A 64 -1.23 9.02 8.57
N VAL A 65 -1.19 10.20 9.19
CA VAL A 65 -0.79 10.38 10.58
C VAL A 65 -1.98 10.84 11.39
N TYR A 66 -2.27 10.14 12.48
CA TYR A 66 -3.36 10.43 13.40
C TYR A 66 -2.83 10.83 14.78
N ASP A 67 -3.54 11.71 15.48
CA ASP A 67 -3.29 12.01 16.89
C ASP A 67 -3.88 10.95 17.84
N ALA A 68 -3.67 11.12 19.14
CA ALA A 68 -4.17 10.21 20.17
C ALA A 68 -5.71 10.13 20.24
N GLU A 69 -6.41 11.13 19.71
CA GLU A 69 -7.86 11.18 19.61
C GLU A 69 -8.37 10.65 18.25
N ALA A 70 -7.50 10.04 17.44
CA ALA A 70 -7.77 9.50 16.11
C ALA A 70 -8.21 10.56 15.08
N ASN A 71 -7.81 11.83 15.26
CA ASN A 71 -7.97 12.84 14.23
C ASN A 71 -6.80 12.79 13.26
N LEU A 72 -7.08 12.93 11.97
CA LEU A 72 -6.04 13.03 10.94
C LEU A 72 -5.28 14.36 11.09
N VAL A 73 -3.96 14.26 11.25
CA VAL A 73 -3.03 15.39 11.41
C VAL A 73 -2.33 15.69 10.09
N ALA A 74 -1.92 14.65 9.36
CA ALA A 74 -1.23 14.78 8.09
C ALA A 74 -1.57 13.60 7.17
N GLN A 75 -1.52 13.84 5.88
CA GLN A 75 -1.68 12.82 4.85
C GLN A 75 -0.79 13.17 3.66
N GLU A 76 -0.11 12.17 3.12
CA GLU A 76 0.61 12.22 1.86
C GLU A 76 0.15 11.04 0.98
N GLU A 77 0.15 11.25 -0.33
CA GLU A 77 -0.25 10.26 -1.31
C GLU A 77 0.65 10.41 -2.53
N THR A 78 1.28 9.30 -2.93
CA THR A 78 2.23 9.22 -4.03
C THR A 78 1.78 8.13 -4.99
N ILE A 79 1.55 8.53 -6.24
CA ILE A 79 1.23 7.57 -7.31
C ILE A 79 2.47 7.42 -8.21
N THR A 80 3.03 6.22 -8.24
CA THR A 80 4.13 5.85 -9.12
C THR A 80 3.58 5.07 -10.32
N LEU A 81 3.95 5.50 -11.53
CA LEU A 81 3.60 4.82 -12.77
C LEU A 81 4.85 4.26 -13.42
N ALA A 82 4.84 2.96 -13.74
CA ALA A 82 5.89 2.37 -14.54
C ALA A 82 5.74 2.85 -15.99
N LEU A 83 6.54 3.84 -16.36
CA LEU A 83 6.64 4.27 -17.75
C LEU A 83 7.57 3.30 -18.46
N ASP A 84 7.00 2.49 -19.35
CA ASP A 84 7.80 1.72 -20.31
C ASP A 84 8.66 2.72 -21.10
N SER A 85 9.96 2.46 -21.15
CA SER A 85 10.89 3.27 -21.95
C SER A 85 10.76 2.85 -23.41
N ALA A 86 9.60 3.11 -24.00
CA ALA A 86 9.36 3.02 -25.42
C ALA A 86 9.97 4.23 -26.13
N ASP A 87 11.29 4.41 -26.00
CA ASP A 87 12.06 5.24 -26.91
C ASP A 87 13.43 4.60 -27.06
N GLU A 88 13.61 3.85 -28.15
CA GLU A 88 14.78 3.84 -29.03
C GLU A 88 14.42 2.91 -30.22
N ALA A 89 13.86 3.53 -31.27
CA ALA A 89 13.66 2.95 -32.59
C ALA A 89 14.86 3.23 -33.51
#